data_AF-A0A5P8JPV7-F1
#
_entry.id   AF-A0A5P8JPV7-F1
#
_cell.length_a   1.000
_cell.length_b   1.000
_cell.length_c   1.000
_cell.angle_alpha   90.00
_cell.angle_beta   90.00
_cell.angle_gamma   90.00
#
_symmetry.space_group_name_H-M   'P 1'
#
loop_
_entity.id
_entity.type
_entity.pdbx_description
1 polymer ?
#
loop_
_entity_poly.entity_id
_entity_poly.type
_entity_poly.pdbx_seq_one_letter_code
_entity_poly.pdbx_strand_id
1 'polypeptide(L)'
;MINTSHPLSEHADFTTGVLQTRISDPINETPSNRMIFNPLAETPKYVHGDSELPVVPIGSVAVSMLQHRAFLVLPEDHVSELILTANFTALSFDNTIDPAYFTWWFNCSHEAQSQLQGRGQLGRRVVVRDLKELKITLPDLTTQTDIAQIYQDGVTSASLYRKLADTVEEKSLQFIQQRIVKESTHD
;
A
#
# COMPACT_ATOMS: atom_id res chain seq x y z
N MET A 1 -24.81 -14.22 -15.79
CA MET A 1 -24.94 -12.75 -15.85
C MET A 1 -23.78 -12.23 -16.68
N ILE A 2 -24.01 -11.27 -17.57
CA ILE A 2 -22.94 -10.65 -18.34
C ILE A 2 -22.23 -9.69 -17.38
N ASN A 3 -21.02 -10.01 -16.95
CA ASN A 3 -20.20 -9.11 -16.15
C ASN A 3 -19.79 -7.93 -17.04
N THR A 4 -20.49 -6.81 -16.91
CA THR A 4 -20.11 -5.54 -17.54
C THR A 4 -19.00 -4.90 -16.71
N SER A 5 -17.92 -4.46 -17.37
CA SER A 5 -16.83 -3.73 -16.73
C SER A 5 -17.07 -2.22 -16.84
N HIS A 6 -16.85 -1.51 -15.74
CA HIS A 6 -17.16 -0.08 -15.59
C HIS A 6 -15.87 0.73 -15.37
N PRO A 7 -15.72 1.92 -15.97
CA PRO A 7 -14.61 2.81 -15.68
C PRO A 7 -14.51 3.14 -14.18
N LEU A 8 -13.32 3.08 -13.62
CA LEU A 8 -13.09 3.34 -12.19
C LEU A 8 -13.48 4.76 -11.79
N SER A 9 -13.36 5.72 -12.73
CA SER A 9 -13.81 7.10 -12.54
C SER A 9 -15.31 7.27 -12.26
N GLU A 10 -16.13 6.26 -12.54
CA GLU A 10 -17.57 6.30 -12.23
C GLU A 10 -17.86 5.96 -10.75
N HIS A 11 -16.91 5.32 -10.06
CA HIS A 11 -17.10 4.75 -8.73
C HIS A 11 -16.10 5.27 -7.69
N ALA A 12 -15.15 6.12 -8.09
CA ALA A 12 -14.06 6.55 -7.22
C ALA A 12 -13.67 8.01 -7.43
N ASP A 13 -13.41 8.69 -6.31
CA ASP A 13 -12.73 9.98 -6.28
C ASP A 13 -11.22 9.80 -6.10
N PHE A 14 -10.45 10.61 -6.82
CA PHE A 14 -8.99 10.49 -6.90
C PHE A 14 -8.32 11.71 -6.28
N THR A 15 -7.54 11.50 -5.22
CA THR A 15 -6.75 12.54 -4.57
C THR A 15 -5.27 12.30 -4.80
N THR A 16 -4.55 13.33 -5.26
CA THR A 16 -3.10 13.27 -5.48
C THR A 16 -2.34 13.89 -4.32
N GLY A 17 -1.24 13.26 -3.92
CA GLY A 17 -0.39 13.80 -2.87
C GLY A 17 0.54 14.93 -3.30
N VAL A 18 1.18 15.55 -2.31
CA VAL A 18 2.16 16.63 -2.50
C VAL A 18 3.57 16.08 -2.68
N LEU A 19 4.42 16.76 -3.47
CA LEU A 19 5.84 16.42 -3.50
C LEU A 19 6.47 16.67 -2.13
N GLN A 20 7.21 15.71 -1.60
CA GLN A 20 7.81 15.85 -0.27
C GLN A 20 8.74 17.07 -0.17
N THR A 21 9.45 17.42 -1.25
CA THR A 21 10.30 18.62 -1.32
C THR A 21 9.53 19.94 -1.27
N ARG A 22 8.20 19.91 -1.37
CA ARG A 22 7.32 21.07 -1.23
C ARG A 22 6.65 21.15 0.15
N ILE A 23 6.92 20.20 1.04
CA ILE A 23 6.47 20.25 2.43
C ILE A 23 7.49 21.11 3.18
N SER A 24 7.03 22.25 3.73
CA SER A 24 7.86 23.16 4.53
C SER A 24 8.08 22.66 5.97
N ASP A 25 7.13 21.88 6.48
CA ASP A 25 7.19 21.31 7.82
C ASP A 25 8.34 20.29 7.93
N PRO A 26 9.15 20.31 9.01
CA PRO A 26 10.17 19.31 9.25
C PRO A 26 9.63 17.88 9.18
N ILE A 27 10.37 17.00 8.50
CA ILE A 27 10.04 15.57 8.37
C ILE A 27 11.19 14.75 8.96
N ASN A 28 10.90 13.93 9.97
CA ASN A 28 11.89 13.03 10.58
C ASN A 28 11.19 11.82 11.23
N GLU A 29 11.94 10.96 11.93
CA GLU A 29 11.43 9.70 12.50
C GLU A 29 10.90 9.87 13.94
N THR A 30 10.96 11.08 14.50
CA THR A 30 10.42 11.37 15.83
C THR A 30 8.88 11.34 15.77
N PRO A 31 8.20 10.58 16.63
CA PRO A 31 6.74 10.47 16.57
C PRO A 31 6.01 11.81 16.61
N SER A 32 4.95 11.91 15.82
CA SER A 32 4.00 13.03 15.72
C SER A 32 2.61 12.48 15.44
N ASN A 33 1.58 13.28 15.66
CA ASN A 33 0.21 12.94 15.27
C ASN A 33 0.00 13.00 13.73
N ARG A 34 0.98 13.48 12.96
CA ARG A 34 0.94 13.56 11.50
C ARG A 34 2.04 12.68 10.92
N MET A 35 1.68 11.72 10.07
CA MET A 35 2.62 10.75 9.51
C MET A 35 2.54 10.73 7.98
N ILE A 36 3.68 10.66 7.30
CA ILE A 36 3.75 10.43 5.86
C ILE A 36 3.21 9.02 5.59
N PHE A 37 2.13 8.93 4.81
CA PHE A 37 1.62 7.65 4.34
C PHE A 37 2.62 7.02 3.37
N ASN A 38 3.28 5.96 3.81
CA ASN A 38 4.14 5.14 2.97
C ASN A 38 4.24 3.70 3.52
N PRO A 39 3.34 2.78 3.12
CA PRO A 39 3.33 1.38 3.58
C PRO A 39 4.54 0.57 3.09
N LEU A 40 5.43 1.21 2.32
CA LEU A 40 6.64 0.62 1.74
C LEU A 40 7.92 1.17 2.39
N ALA A 41 7.80 2.10 3.34
CA ALA A 41 8.94 2.61 4.08
C ALA A 41 9.40 1.58 5.11
N GLU A 42 10.71 1.49 5.32
CA GLU A 42 11.30 0.70 6.41
C GLU A 42 10.98 1.31 7.78
N THR A 43 11.01 2.64 7.86
CA THR A 43 10.72 3.42 9.06
C THR A 43 9.63 4.47 8.78
N PRO A 44 8.71 4.72 9.73
CA PRO A 44 7.73 5.79 9.59
C PRO A 44 8.41 7.15 9.62
N LYS A 45 7.88 8.08 8.83
CA LYS A 45 8.30 9.48 8.84
C LYS A 45 7.15 10.37 9.25
N TYR A 46 7.41 11.26 10.18
CA TYR A 46 6.44 12.14 10.80
C TYR A 46 6.64 13.57 10.33
N VAL A 47 5.53 14.29 10.21
CA VAL A 47 5.52 15.72 9.87
C VAL A 47 5.34 16.52 11.16
N HIS A 48 6.19 17.52 11.36
CA HIS A 48 6.15 18.40 12.52
C HIS A 48 5.78 19.80 12.10
N GLY A 49 4.55 20.21 12.39
CA GLY A 49 4.00 21.50 11.99
C GLY A 49 2.52 21.37 11.68
N ASP A 50 1.92 22.48 11.26
CA ASP A 50 0.48 22.62 11.09
C ASP A 50 0.12 23.07 9.66
N SER A 51 1.05 22.95 8.70
CA SER A 51 0.76 23.30 7.31
C SER A 51 -0.37 22.42 6.78
N GLU A 52 -1.29 23.01 6.01
CA GLU A 52 -2.36 22.26 5.37
C GLU A 52 -1.78 21.37 4.27
N LEU A 53 -1.87 20.05 4.46
CA LEU A 53 -1.30 19.05 3.56
C LEU A 53 -2.39 18.07 3.12
N PRO A 54 -2.28 17.47 1.91
CA PRO A 54 -3.21 16.44 1.48
C PRO A 54 -3.20 15.26 2.45
N VAL A 55 -4.35 14.94 3.04
CA VAL A 55 -4.54 13.79 3.92
C VAL A 55 -5.18 12.65 3.13
N VAL A 56 -4.73 11.42 3.37
CA VAL A 56 -5.39 10.23 2.85
C VAL A 56 -6.42 9.71 3.88
N PRO A 57 -7.71 9.61 3.52
CA PRO A 57 -8.73 9.13 4.45
C PRO A 57 -8.54 7.67 4.82
N ILE A 58 -8.85 7.32 6.07
CA ILE A 58 -8.95 5.92 6.51
C ILE A 58 -10.09 5.23 5.76
N GLY A 59 -9.90 3.96 5.37
CA GLY A 59 -10.86 3.19 4.57
C GLY A 59 -10.77 3.45 3.07
N SER A 60 -9.97 4.43 2.63
CA SER A 60 -9.64 4.62 1.22
C SER A 60 -8.55 3.63 0.76
N VAL A 61 -8.22 3.64 -0.54
CA VAL A 61 -7.09 2.89 -1.09
C VAL A 61 -6.03 3.83 -1.63
N ALA A 62 -4.78 3.64 -1.24
CA ALA A 62 -3.64 4.34 -1.83
C ALA A 62 -2.94 3.46 -2.87
N VAL A 63 -2.82 3.95 -4.09
CA VAL A 63 -2.09 3.28 -5.18
C VAL A 63 -0.71 3.90 -5.33
N SER A 64 0.33 3.08 -5.16
CA SER A 64 1.71 3.44 -5.48
C SER A 64 1.88 3.51 -6.99
N MET A 65 2.14 4.72 -7.49
CA MET A 65 2.28 4.97 -8.92
C MET A 65 3.57 4.40 -9.50
N LEU A 66 4.56 4.15 -8.65
CA LEU A 66 5.88 3.60 -9.03
C LEU A 66 5.92 2.08 -8.93
N GLN A 67 5.31 1.50 -7.90
CA GLN A 67 5.35 0.05 -7.65
C GLN A 67 4.14 -0.70 -8.19
N HIS A 68 3.16 0.02 -8.76
CA HIS A 68 1.92 -0.55 -9.30
C HIS A 68 1.21 -1.43 -8.27
N ARG A 69 1.13 -0.94 -7.03
CA ARG A 69 0.57 -1.67 -5.90
C ARG A 69 -0.40 -0.80 -5.12
N ALA A 70 -1.56 -1.35 -4.82
CA ALA A 70 -2.61 -0.77 -4.02
C ALA A 70 -2.49 -1.20 -2.55
N PHE A 71 -2.85 -0.30 -1.65
CA PHE A 71 -2.82 -0.50 -0.20
C PHE A 71 -4.10 0.06 0.41
N LEU A 72 -4.79 -0.75 1.21
CA LEU A 72 -5.88 -0.29 2.05
C LEU A 72 -5.31 0.65 3.14
N VAL A 73 -5.93 1.80 3.31
CA VAL A 73 -5.50 2.77 4.32
C VAL A 73 -6.19 2.47 5.64
N LEU A 74 -5.40 2.02 6.60
CA LEU A 74 -5.83 1.62 7.93
C LEU A 74 -5.50 2.72 8.96
N PRO A 75 -6.21 2.77 10.09
CA PRO A 75 -5.83 3.63 11.20
C PRO A 75 -4.45 3.24 11.73
N GLU A 76 -3.69 4.24 12.17
CA GLU A 76 -2.38 4.09 12.79
C GLU A 76 -2.43 4.65 14.21
N ASP A 77 -1.86 3.92 15.16
CA ASP A 77 -1.91 4.30 16.57
C ASP A 77 -1.25 5.68 16.79
N HIS A 78 -1.93 6.54 17.54
CA HIS A 78 -1.48 7.90 17.87
C HIS A 78 -1.29 8.86 16.67
N VAL A 79 -1.74 8.48 15.47
CA VAL A 79 -1.69 9.31 14.27
C VAL A 79 -3.11 9.80 13.93
N SER A 80 -3.30 11.11 13.90
CA SER A 80 -4.53 11.75 13.48
C SER A 80 -4.57 12.04 11.97
N GLU A 81 -3.42 12.24 11.33
CA GLU A 81 -3.33 12.56 9.91
C GLU A 81 -2.31 11.70 9.18
N LEU A 82 -2.77 11.04 8.12
CA LEU A 82 -1.91 10.34 7.16
C LEU A 82 -1.68 11.25 5.95
N ILE A 83 -0.48 11.79 5.82
CA ILE A 83 -0.12 12.75 4.78
C ILE A 83 0.20 12.02 3.48
N LEU A 84 -0.55 12.35 2.43
CA LEU A 84 -0.40 11.76 1.10
C LEU A 84 0.70 12.48 0.31
N THR A 85 1.71 11.72 -0.11
CA THR A 85 2.78 12.22 -0.98
C THR A 85 2.54 11.86 -2.43
N ALA A 86 3.15 12.61 -3.34
CA ALA A 86 2.92 12.49 -4.78
C ALA A 86 3.21 11.08 -5.35
N ASN A 87 3.93 10.22 -4.63
CA ASN A 87 4.19 8.83 -5.04
C ASN A 87 2.93 7.97 -5.02
N PHE A 88 1.88 8.44 -4.35
CA PHE A 88 0.61 7.75 -4.20
C PHE A 88 -0.54 8.59 -4.75
N THR A 89 -1.56 7.89 -5.22
CA THR A 89 -2.89 8.45 -5.47
C THR A 89 -3.88 7.73 -4.56
N ALA A 90 -4.65 8.48 -3.78
CA ALA A 90 -5.71 7.93 -2.95
C ALA A 90 -7.02 7.84 -3.74
N LEU A 91 -7.73 6.73 -3.56
CA LEU A 91 -9.01 6.41 -4.17
C LEU A 91 -10.03 6.24 -3.05
N SER A 92 -11.04 7.10 -3.04
CA SER A 92 -12.22 6.96 -2.16
C SER A 92 -13.37 6.44 -3.01
N PHE A 93 -13.92 5.28 -2.64
CA PHE A 93 -14.96 4.63 -3.41
C PHE A 93 -16.36 5.01 -2.92
N ASP A 94 -17.34 4.94 -3.81
CA ASP A 94 -18.74 4.90 -3.44
C ASP A 94 -19.11 3.54 -2.79
N ASN A 95 -20.39 3.37 -2.46
CA ASN A 95 -20.87 2.14 -1.81
C ASN A 95 -20.96 0.92 -2.76
N THR A 96 -20.46 1.01 -4.00
CA THR A 96 -20.51 -0.11 -4.96
C THR A 96 -19.22 -0.93 -4.98
N ILE A 97 -18.13 -0.39 -4.44
CA ILE A 97 -16.83 -1.05 -4.39
C ILE A 97 -16.37 -1.17 -2.94
N ASP A 98 -16.14 -2.41 -2.50
CA ASP A 98 -15.40 -2.67 -1.27
C ASP A 98 -13.91 -2.28 -1.49
N PRO A 99 -13.35 -1.34 -0.70
CA PRO A 99 -11.95 -0.90 -0.85
C PRO A 99 -10.93 -2.05 -0.74
N ALA A 100 -11.21 -3.06 0.09
CA ALA A 100 -10.36 -4.22 0.24
C ALA A 100 -10.43 -5.15 -0.98
N TYR A 101 -11.61 -5.29 -1.59
CA TYR A 101 -11.78 -5.98 -2.87
C TYR A 101 -10.97 -5.29 -3.98
N PHE A 102 -11.06 -3.96 -4.09
CA PHE A 102 -10.26 -3.21 -5.06
C PHE A 102 -8.76 -3.43 -4.86
N THR A 103 -8.30 -3.51 -3.61
CA THR A 103 -6.88 -3.76 -3.30
C THR A 103 -6.42 -5.11 -3.87
N TRP A 104 -7.21 -6.18 -3.70
CA TRP A 104 -6.95 -7.46 -4.37
C TRP A 104 -7.00 -7.32 -5.89
N TRP A 105 -8.07 -6.69 -6.40
CA TRP A 105 -8.33 -6.59 -7.83
C TRP A 105 -7.16 -5.94 -8.55
N PHE A 106 -6.69 -4.80 -8.03
CA PHE A 106 -5.58 -4.06 -8.62
C PHE A 106 -4.27 -4.86 -8.53
N ASN A 107 -3.99 -5.47 -7.38
CA ASN A 107 -2.72 -6.15 -7.13
C ASN A 107 -2.59 -7.52 -7.82
N CYS A 108 -3.70 -8.22 -8.06
CA CYS A 108 -3.67 -9.64 -8.39
C CYS A 108 -4.62 -10.07 -9.50
N SER A 109 -5.69 -9.33 -9.79
CA SER A 109 -6.65 -9.79 -10.80
C SER A 109 -6.04 -9.80 -12.20
N HIS A 110 -6.42 -10.81 -12.99
CA HIS A 110 -6.02 -10.85 -14.40
C HIS A 110 -6.51 -9.61 -15.17
N GLU A 111 -7.71 -9.11 -14.85
CA GLU A 111 -8.32 -7.94 -15.48
C GLU A 111 -7.49 -6.66 -15.27
N ALA A 112 -7.08 -6.38 -14.04
CA ALA A 112 -6.23 -5.22 -13.75
C ALA A 112 -4.86 -5.36 -14.39
N GLN A 113 -4.22 -6.53 -14.22
CA GLN A 113 -2.87 -6.77 -14.73
C GLN A 113 -2.81 -6.69 -16.26
N SER A 114 -3.79 -7.24 -16.97
CA SER A 114 -3.89 -7.15 -18.42
C SER A 114 -4.01 -5.69 -18.91
N GLN A 115 -4.83 -4.88 -18.23
CA GLN A 115 -4.98 -3.46 -18.58
C GLN A 115 -3.72 -2.64 -18.30
N LEU A 116 -3.04 -2.87 -17.17
CA LEU A 116 -1.78 -2.21 -16.83
C LEU A 116 -0.68 -2.56 -17.84
N GLN A 117 -0.57 -3.85 -18.21
CA GLN A 117 0.37 -4.32 -19.22
C GLN A 117 0.07 -3.73 -20.60
N GLY A 118 -1.19 -3.77 -21.04
CA GLY A 118 -1.61 -3.23 -22.34
C GLY A 118 -1.37 -1.72 -22.49
N ARG A 119 -1.32 -0.98 -21.38
CA ARG A 119 -0.98 0.45 -21.33
C ARG A 119 0.54 0.72 -21.31
N GLY A 120 1.39 -0.29 -21.39
CA GLY A 120 2.85 -0.15 -21.41
C GLY A 120 3.44 0.33 -20.08
N GLN A 121 2.76 0.09 -18.97
CA GLN A 121 3.16 0.60 -17.64
C GLN A 121 4.30 -0.21 -17.00
N LEU A 122 4.69 -1.35 -17.56
CA LEU A 122 5.72 -2.24 -17.00
C LEU A 122 7.11 -1.60 -16.79
N GLY A 123 7.36 -0.41 -17.35
CA GLY A 123 8.57 0.39 -17.09
C GLY A 123 8.32 1.89 -16.87
N ARG A 124 7.06 2.29 -16.62
CA ARG A 124 6.67 3.70 -16.47
C ARG A 124 5.82 3.90 -15.21
N ARG A 125 5.89 5.11 -14.68
CA ARG A 125 5.04 5.55 -13.59
C ARG A 125 3.60 5.61 -14.08
N VAL A 126 2.67 4.96 -13.37
CA VAL A 126 1.24 5.10 -13.65
C VAL A 126 0.85 6.55 -13.44
N VAL A 127 0.03 7.08 -14.34
CA VAL A 127 -0.52 8.43 -14.21
C VAL A 127 -1.96 8.32 -13.76
N VAL A 128 -2.46 9.29 -12.99
CA VAL A 128 -3.84 9.29 -12.47
C VAL A 128 -4.88 9.10 -13.57
N ARG A 129 -4.62 9.65 -14.76
CA ARG A 129 -5.47 9.43 -15.94
C ARG A 129 -5.64 7.94 -16.26
N ASP A 130 -4.56 7.17 -16.21
CA ASP A 130 -4.60 5.75 -16.52
C ASP A 130 -5.41 4.98 -15.47
N LEU A 131 -5.30 5.36 -14.19
CA LEU A 131 -6.13 4.78 -13.12
C LEU A 131 -7.62 5.05 -13.32
N LYS A 132 -7.99 6.28 -13.71
CA LYS A 132 -9.38 6.68 -13.97
C LYS A 132 -10.02 5.86 -15.09
N GLU A 133 -9.22 5.50 -16.09
CA GLU A 133 -9.68 4.76 -17.27
C GLU A 133 -9.63 3.24 -17.10
N LEU A 134 -9.11 2.73 -15.97
CA LEU A 134 -9.18 1.30 -15.69
C LEU A 134 -10.64 0.86 -15.60
N LYS A 135 -10.96 -0.27 -16.21
CA LYS A 135 -12.29 -0.86 -16.13
C LYS A 135 -12.29 -1.99 -15.12
N ILE A 136 -13.22 -1.95 -14.18
CA ILE A 136 -13.35 -2.95 -13.13
C ILE A 136 -14.66 -3.70 -13.32
N THR A 137 -14.59 -5.02 -13.20
CA THR A 137 -15.78 -5.87 -13.06
C THR A 137 -16.20 -5.93 -11.60
N LEU A 138 -17.47 -5.62 -11.32
CA LEU A 138 -18.02 -5.54 -9.97
C LEU A 138 -19.02 -6.68 -9.72
N PRO A 139 -18.64 -7.72 -8.96
CA PRO A 139 -19.62 -8.65 -8.41
C PRO A 139 -20.43 -7.95 -7.29
N ASP A 140 -21.45 -8.62 -6.75
CA ASP A 140 -22.17 -8.08 -5.58
C ASP A 140 -21.24 -7.88 -4.38
N LEU A 141 -21.61 -6.96 -3.47
CA LEU A 141 -20.78 -6.60 -2.31
C LEU A 141 -20.43 -7.80 -1.42
N THR A 142 -21.31 -8.79 -1.30
CA THR A 142 -21.03 -9.98 -0.48
C THR A 142 -19.86 -10.75 -1.07
N THR A 143 -19.91 -10.99 -2.39
CA THR A 143 -18.84 -11.65 -3.13
C THR A 143 -17.55 -10.82 -3.10
N GLN A 144 -17.64 -9.48 -3.19
CA GLN A 144 -16.48 -8.61 -3.07
C GLN A 144 -15.79 -8.79 -1.70
N THR A 145 -16.56 -8.78 -0.61
CA THR A 145 -16.05 -8.96 0.76
C THR A 145 -15.46 -10.36 0.96
N ASP A 146 -16.07 -11.41 0.42
CA ASP A 146 -15.53 -12.77 0.50
C ASP A 146 -14.15 -12.88 -0.17
N ILE A 147 -14.01 -12.30 -1.37
CA ILE A 147 -12.71 -12.25 -2.09
C ILE A 147 -11.70 -11.43 -1.30
N ALA A 148 -12.12 -10.27 -0.77
CA ALA A 148 -11.27 -9.39 0.00
C ALA A 148 -10.70 -10.08 1.25
N GLN A 149 -11.54 -10.81 1.99
CA GLN A 149 -11.13 -11.54 3.19
C GLN A 149 -10.07 -12.60 2.86
N ILE A 150 -10.31 -13.41 1.84
CA ILE A 150 -9.35 -14.45 1.39
C ILE A 150 -8.00 -13.82 1.04
N TYR A 151 -8.01 -12.68 0.34
CA TYR A 151 -6.79 -11.97 -0.01
C TYR A 151 -6.05 -11.44 1.22
N GLN A 152 -6.77 -10.81 2.16
CA GLN A 152 -6.19 -10.28 3.40
C GLN A 152 -5.58 -11.37 4.29
N ASP A 153 -6.25 -12.52 4.41
CA ASP A 153 -5.73 -13.68 5.14
C ASP A 153 -4.42 -14.18 4.52
N GLY A 154 -4.36 -14.21 3.18
CA GLY A 154 -3.16 -14.56 2.42
C GLY A 154 -2.01 -13.57 2.62
N VAL A 155 -2.28 -12.25 2.55
CA VAL A 155 -1.29 -11.19 2.78
C VAL A 155 -0.75 -11.26 4.22
N THR A 156 -1.64 -11.46 5.20
CA THR A 156 -1.27 -11.59 6.62
C THR A 156 -0.38 -12.80 6.83
N SER A 157 -0.78 -13.96 6.30
CA SER A 157 0.01 -15.19 6.38
C SER A 157 1.39 -15.01 5.75
N ALA A 158 1.47 -14.40 4.56
CA ALA A 158 2.74 -14.13 3.89
C ALA A 158 3.66 -13.21 4.72
N SER A 159 3.09 -12.19 5.38
CA SER A 159 3.83 -11.29 6.28
C SER A 159 4.39 -12.05 7.50
N LEU A 160 3.58 -12.90 8.12
CA LEU A 160 4.02 -13.74 9.25
C LEU A 160 5.15 -14.70 8.84
N TYR A 161 5.02 -15.37 7.70
CA TYR A 161 6.07 -16.27 7.22
C TYR A 161 7.38 -15.55 6.88
N ARG A 162 7.31 -14.31 6.34
CA ARG A 162 8.51 -13.51 6.10
C ARG A 162 9.22 -13.15 7.40
N LYS A 163 8.49 -12.64 8.40
CA LYS A 163 9.06 -12.35 9.73
C LYS A 163 9.69 -13.57 10.39
N LEU A 164 9.06 -14.75 10.21
CA LEU A 164 9.62 -16.01 10.69
C LEU A 164 10.93 -16.35 9.99
N ALA A 165 10.99 -16.21 8.66
CA ALA A 165 12.22 -16.44 7.89
C ALA A 165 13.37 -15.54 8.37
N ASP A 166 13.10 -14.23 8.53
CA ASP A 166 14.08 -13.26 9.01
C ASP A 166 14.61 -13.64 10.41
N THR A 167 13.72 -14.05 11.31
CA THR A 167 14.09 -14.48 12.68
C THR A 167 14.96 -15.74 12.66
N VAL A 168 14.65 -16.70 11.78
CA VAL A 168 15.42 -17.94 11.64
C VAL A 168 16.83 -17.65 11.10
N GLU A 169 16.93 -16.75 10.12
CA GLU A 169 18.21 -16.31 9.56
C GLU A 169 19.07 -15.63 10.62
N GLU A 170 18.50 -14.68 11.37
CA GLU A 170 19.21 -13.98 12.45
C GLU A 170 19.76 -14.96 13.50
N LYS A 171 18.94 -15.90 13.97
CA LYS A 171 19.39 -16.94 14.92
C LYS A 171 20.49 -17.81 14.34
N SER A 172 20.40 -18.17 13.06
CA SER A 172 21.42 -18.97 12.39
C SER A 172 22.75 -18.24 12.35
N LEU A 173 22.75 -16.94 12.03
CA LEU A 173 23.95 -16.10 12.06
C LEU A 173 24.55 -15.98 13.47
N GLN A 174 23.71 -15.80 14.49
CA GLN A 174 24.16 -15.77 15.88
C GLN A 174 24.84 -17.09 16.29
N PHE A 175 24.27 -18.25 15.92
CA PHE A 175 24.90 -19.55 16.20
C PHE A 175 26.24 -19.71 15.48
N ILE A 176 26.33 -19.29 14.22
CA ILE A 176 27.59 -19.31 13.45
C ILE A 176 28.65 -18.46 14.16
N GLN A 177 28.31 -17.23 14.56
CA GLN A 177 29.22 -16.34 15.28
C GLN A 177 29.68 -16.92 16.61
N GLN A 178 28.77 -17.48 17.41
CA GLN A 178 29.12 -18.14 18.67
C GLN A 178 30.10 -19.29 18.46
N ARG A 179 29.94 -20.05 17.37
CA ARG A 179 30.83 -21.17 17.05
C ARG A 179 32.22 -20.69 16.65
N ILE A 180 32.31 -19.68 15.78
CA ILE A 180 33.57 -19.05 15.39
C ILE A 180 34.32 -18.52 16.63
N VAL A 181 33.63 -17.81 17.52
CA VAL A 181 34.24 -17.26 18.75
C VAL A 181 34.75 -18.36 19.68
N LYS A 182 33.98 -19.45 19.86
CA LYS A 182 34.40 -20.59 20.69
C LYS A 182 35.63 -21.31 20.15
N GLU A 183 35.74 -21.45 18.84
CA GLU A 183 36.93 -22.03 18.19
C GLU A 183 38.14 -21.09 18.32
N SER A 184 37.92 -19.78 18.21
CA SER A 184 38.98 -18.75 18.31
C SER A 184 39.51 -18.51 19.73
N THR A 185 38.86 -19.07 20.76
CA THR A 185 39.23 -18.93 22.18
C THR A 185 39.90 -20.20 22.75
N HIS A 186 40.10 -21.24 21.93
CA HIS A 186 40.79 -22.48 22.30
C HIS A 186 42.22 -22.58 21.71
N ASP A 187 42.75 -21.49 21.15
CA ASP A 187 44.17 -21.27 20.82
C ASP A 187 44.79 -20.27 21.81
#